data_AF-A0A1G7MWD6-F1
#
_entry.id   AF-A0A1G7MWD6-F1
#
_cell.length_a   1.000
_cell.length_b   1.000
_cell.length_c   1.000
_cell.angle_alpha   90.00
_cell.angle_beta   90.00
_cell.angle_gamma   90.00
#
_symmetry.space_group_name_H-M   'P 1'
#
loop_
_entity.id
_entity.type
_entity.pdbx_description
1 polymer ?
#
loop_
_entity_poly.entity_id
_entity_poly.type
_entity_poly.pdbx_seq_one_letter_code
_entity_poly.pdbx_strand_id
1 'polypeptide(L)'
;MITPNEILTMIRADGFFERVFEKEGDWDAQLDARESTAFDAAWNSSYETIHKKDPTESATIRDIREYAFKQTFRLTQNSELASYVSDDLGLIAKAFDSKLANAFVSRLWNSYLQGQFPK
;
A
#
# COMPACT_ATOMS: atom_id res chain seq x y z
N MET A 1 -8.35 16.90 -1.12
CA MET A 1 -8.01 15.77 -0.23
C MET A 1 -8.38 14.52 -1.01
N ILE A 2 -7.44 13.60 -1.19
CA ILE A 2 -7.63 12.42 -2.04
C ILE A 2 -8.66 11.48 -1.37
N THR A 3 -9.57 10.92 -2.15
CA THR A 3 -10.60 9.95 -1.76
C THR A 3 -10.20 8.53 -2.18
N PRO A 4 -10.82 7.47 -1.61
CA PRO A 4 -10.58 6.10 -2.08
C PRO A 4 -10.85 5.90 -3.59
N ASN A 5 -11.87 6.54 -4.16
CA ASN A 5 -12.13 6.44 -5.60
C ASN A 5 -11.02 7.09 -6.44
N GLU A 6 -10.45 8.20 -5.98
CA GLU A 6 -9.30 8.82 -6.64
C GLU A 6 -8.06 7.93 -6.52
N ILE A 7 -7.83 7.26 -5.38
CA ILE A 7 -6.77 6.26 -5.21
C ILE A 7 -6.96 5.13 -6.21
N LEU A 8 -8.16 4.54 -6.27
CA LEU A 8 -8.46 3.46 -7.19
C LEU A 8 -8.21 3.87 -8.65
N THR A 9 -8.55 5.11 -9.01
CA THR A 9 -8.28 5.68 -10.34
C THR A 9 -6.78 5.80 -10.59
N MET A 10 -6.01 6.30 -9.61
CA MET A 10 -4.56 6.49 -9.73
C MET A 10 -3.80 5.16 -9.87
N ILE A 11 -4.17 4.14 -9.10
CA ILE A 11 -3.48 2.84 -9.15
C ILE A 11 -3.86 2.03 -10.40
N ARG A 12 -5.04 2.31 -10.99
CA ARG A 12 -5.46 1.74 -12.27
C ARG A 12 -4.87 2.46 -13.48
N ALA A 13 -4.26 3.62 -13.29
CA ALA A 13 -3.58 4.31 -14.37
C ALA A 13 -2.41 3.45 -14.88
N ASP A 14 -2.25 3.42 -16.20
CA ASP A 14 -1.24 2.60 -16.86
C ASP A 14 0.15 2.86 -16.27
N GLY A 15 0.87 1.76 -16.00
CA GLY A 15 2.23 1.80 -15.52
C GLY A 15 2.39 2.07 -14.02
N PHE A 16 1.32 2.22 -13.23
CA PHE A 16 1.46 2.48 -11.78
C PHE A 16 2.26 1.38 -11.08
N PHE A 17 1.86 0.13 -11.27
CA PHE A 17 2.52 -1.02 -10.66
C PHE A 17 3.81 -1.39 -11.41
N GLU A 18 3.83 -1.26 -12.73
CA GLU A 18 5.00 -1.54 -13.57
C GLU A 18 6.20 -0.68 -13.16
N ARG A 19 5.98 0.61 -12.86
CA ARG A 19 7.06 1.50 -12.38
C ARG A 19 7.73 1.01 -11.10
N VAL A 20 7.00 0.27 -10.26
CA VAL A 20 7.52 -0.28 -8.99
C VAL A 20 8.10 -1.68 -9.20
N PHE A 21 7.45 -2.53 -10.00
CA PHE A 21 7.63 -3.99 -9.97
C PHE A 21 8.09 -4.63 -11.28
N GLU A 22 8.13 -3.91 -12.41
CA GLU A 22 8.53 -4.49 -13.70
C GLU A 22 10.03 -4.79 -13.78
N LYS A 23 10.85 -4.07 -13.00
CA LYS A 23 12.27 -4.40 -12.88
C LYS A 23 12.41 -5.66 -12.03
N GLU A 24 13.16 -6.64 -12.53
CA GLU A 24 13.62 -7.76 -11.71
C GLU A 24 14.29 -7.21 -10.45
N GLY A 25 13.78 -7.63 -9.30
CA GLY A 25 14.26 -7.25 -7.99
C GLY A 25 14.38 -8.50 -7.14
N ASP A 26 15.39 -8.52 -6.27
CA ASP A 26 15.48 -9.50 -5.19
C ASP A 26 14.41 -9.16 -4.14
N TRP A 27 13.18 -9.59 -4.40
CA TRP A 27 12.02 -9.24 -3.58
C TRP A 27 12.13 -9.77 -2.16
N ASP A 28 12.80 -10.91 -1.96
CA ASP A 28 13.04 -11.47 -0.63
C ASP A 28 13.94 -10.52 0.17
N ALA A 29 15.06 -10.05 -0.42
CA ALA A 29 15.90 -9.05 0.24
C ALA A 29 15.20 -7.69 0.47
N GLN A 30 14.26 -7.30 -0.41
CA GLN A 30 13.46 -6.08 -0.18
C GLN A 30 12.47 -6.25 0.98
N LEU A 31 11.87 -7.43 1.11
CA LEU A 31 10.98 -7.77 2.22
C LEU A 31 11.77 -7.83 3.53
N ASP A 32 12.93 -8.50 3.56
CA ASP A 32 13.83 -8.53 4.72
C ASP A 32 14.20 -7.11 5.20
N ALA A 33 14.51 -6.21 4.26
CA ALA A 33 14.83 -4.82 4.59
C ALA A 33 13.62 -4.07 5.18
N ARG A 34 12.42 -4.35 4.68
CA ARG A 34 11.17 -3.75 5.14
C ARG A 34 10.77 -4.25 6.53
N GLU A 35 11.09 -5.48 6.88
CA GLU A 35 10.79 -6.09 8.20
C GLU A 35 11.66 -5.53 9.34
N SER A 36 12.28 -4.38 9.15
CA SER A 36 12.94 -3.67 10.24
C SER A 36 11.94 -3.32 11.35
N THR A 37 12.38 -3.45 12.61
CA THR A 37 11.55 -3.14 13.79
C THR A 37 10.97 -1.73 13.75
N ALA A 38 11.70 -0.76 13.18
CA ALA A 38 11.24 0.61 13.07
C ALA A 38 10.09 0.76 12.07
N PHE A 39 10.16 0.07 10.93
CA PHE A 39 9.12 0.11 9.91
C PHE A 39 7.86 -0.62 10.40
N ASP A 40 8.03 -1.84 10.93
CA ASP A 40 6.92 -2.65 11.46
C ASP A 40 6.16 -1.90 12.58
N ALA A 41 6.88 -1.30 13.53
CA ALA A 41 6.25 -0.52 14.59
C ALA A 41 5.48 0.71 14.05
N ALA A 42 6.01 1.39 13.03
CA ALA A 42 5.35 2.53 12.41
C ALA A 42 4.10 2.12 11.61
N TRP A 43 4.14 0.97 10.93
CA TRP A 43 3.01 0.41 10.22
C TRP A 43 1.90 0.01 11.19
N ASN A 44 2.22 -0.80 12.20
CA ASN A 44 1.27 -1.26 13.21
C ASN A 44 0.63 -0.09 13.97
N SER A 45 1.43 0.89 14.41
CA SER A 45 0.91 2.08 15.10
C SER A 45 -0.06 2.89 14.23
N SER A 46 0.24 3.00 12.93
CA SER A 46 -0.62 3.68 11.95
C SER A 46 -1.92 2.92 11.74
N TYR A 47 -1.83 1.60 11.53
CA TYR A 47 -2.98 0.71 11.38
C TYR A 47 -3.90 0.81 12.60
N GLU A 48 -3.38 0.64 13.82
CA GLU A 48 -4.18 0.73 15.03
C GLU A 48 -4.87 2.08 15.17
N THR A 49 -4.14 3.17 14.92
CA THR A 49 -4.70 4.54 15.04
C THR A 49 -5.86 4.75 14.09
N ILE A 50 -5.71 4.30 12.84
CA ILE A 50 -6.74 4.44 11.80
C ILE A 50 -7.91 3.49 12.07
N HIS A 51 -7.63 2.23 12.42
CA HIS A 51 -8.63 1.21 12.71
C HIS A 51 -9.48 1.54 13.95
N LYS A 52 -8.88 2.12 15.01
CA LYS A 52 -9.61 2.60 16.19
C LYS A 52 -10.62 3.70 15.85
N LYS A 53 -10.32 4.54 14.84
CA LYS A 53 -11.22 5.61 14.41
C LYS A 53 -12.36 5.09 13.54
N ASP A 54 -12.05 4.21 12.60
CA ASP A 54 -13.02 3.55 11.75
C ASP A 54 -12.63 2.08 11.60
N PRO A 55 -13.33 1.15 12.25
CA PRO A 55 -13.01 -0.27 12.11
C PRO A 55 -13.54 -0.86 10.79
N THR A 56 -14.45 -0.15 10.11
CA THR A 56 -15.14 -0.67 8.93
C THR A 56 -14.28 -0.62 7.67
N GLU A 57 -14.65 -1.40 6.67
CA GLU A 57 -14.00 -1.40 5.36
C GLU A 57 -15.06 -1.25 4.27
N SER A 58 -14.96 -0.18 3.48
CA SER A 58 -15.86 0.07 2.36
C SER A 58 -15.56 -0.87 1.18
N ALA A 59 -16.52 -1.02 0.27
CA ALA A 59 -16.34 -1.81 -0.96
C ALA A 59 -15.17 -1.28 -1.80
N THR A 60 -15.01 0.05 -1.91
CA THR A 60 -13.90 0.65 -2.67
C THR A 60 -12.53 0.31 -2.07
N ILE A 61 -12.39 0.27 -0.74
CA ILE A 61 -11.12 -0.11 -0.10
C ILE A 61 -10.81 -1.59 -0.40
N ARG A 62 -11.82 -2.46 -0.38
CA ARG A 62 -11.66 -3.86 -0.77
C ARG A 62 -11.21 -4.02 -2.22
N ASP A 63 -11.81 -3.25 -3.14
CA ASP A 63 -11.44 -3.24 -4.55
C ASP A 63 -9.99 -2.76 -4.76
N ILE A 64 -9.55 -1.76 -3.99
CA ILE A 64 -8.16 -1.28 -3.99
C ILE A 64 -7.21 -2.40 -3.56
N ARG A 65 -7.50 -3.08 -2.44
CA ARG A 65 -6.68 -4.18 -1.93
C ARG A 65 -6.59 -5.33 -2.93
N GLU A 66 -7.74 -5.76 -3.46
CA GLU A 66 -7.80 -6.83 -4.44
C GLU A 66 -7.04 -6.49 -5.73
N TYR A 67 -7.22 -5.27 -6.25
CA TYR A 67 -6.52 -4.82 -7.44
C TYR A 67 -5.01 -4.75 -7.21
N ALA A 68 -4.57 -4.18 -6.09
CA ALA A 68 -3.17 -4.10 -5.72
C ALA A 68 -2.52 -5.48 -5.59
N PHE A 69 -3.18 -6.42 -4.91
CA PHE A 69 -2.72 -7.80 -4.81
C PHE A 69 -2.54 -8.42 -6.20
N LYS A 70 -3.59 -8.37 -7.03
CA LYS A 70 -3.59 -9.02 -8.35
C LYS A 70 -2.54 -8.44 -9.29
N GLN A 71 -2.36 -7.12 -9.30
CA GLN A 71 -1.36 -6.49 -10.17
C GLN A 71 0.06 -6.77 -9.73
N THR A 72 0.35 -6.67 -8.43
CA THR A 72 1.68 -7.01 -7.90
C THR A 72 1.99 -8.48 -8.18
N PHE A 73 1.07 -9.39 -7.87
CA PHE A 73 1.27 -10.82 -8.12
C PHE A 73 1.47 -11.14 -9.60
N ARG A 74 0.70 -10.50 -10.50
CA ARG A 74 0.88 -10.66 -11.95
C ARG A 74 2.31 -10.32 -12.39
N LEU A 75 2.88 -9.24 -11.85
CA LEU A 75 4.20 -8.74 -12.25
C LEU A 75 5.36 -9.50 -11.60
N THR A 76 5.22 -9.89 -10.33
CA THR A 76 6.35 -10.44 -9.56
C THR A 76 6.27 -11.94 -9.31
N GLN A 77 5.08 -12.54 -9.50
CA GLN A 77 4.76 -13.92 -9.09
C GLN A 77 5.04 -14.19 -7.60
N ASN A 78 5.15 -13.15 -6.77
CA ASN A 78 5.41 -13.25 -5.33
C ASN A 78 4.15 -12.84 -4.54
N SER A 79 3.49 -13.83 -3.92
CA SER A 79 2.25 -13.62 -3.16
C SER A 79 2.46 -12.90 -1.83
N GLU A 80 3.63 -13.03 -1.23
CA GLU A 80 3.97 -12.35 0.02
C GLU A 80 4.13 -10.85 -0.21
N LEU A 81 4.93 -10.46 -1.22
CA LEU A 81 5.03 -9.09 -1.67
C LEU A 81 3.66 -8.50 -2.07
N ALA A 82 2.85 -9.28 -2.79
CA ALA A 82 1.50 -8.85 -3.16
C ALA A 82 0.60 -8.60 -1.93
N SER A 83 0.77 -9.37 -0.86
CA SER A 83 0.05 -9.17 0.41
C SER A 83 0.47 -7.86 1.08
N TYR A 84 1.78 -7.61 1.19
CA TYR A 84 2.31 -6.35 1.75
C TYR A 84 1.82 -5.11 0.98
N VAL A 85 1.83 -5.17 -0.35
CA VAL A 85 1.36 -4.05 -1.19
C VAL A 85 -0.16 -3.85 -1.06
N SER A 86 -0.92 -4.94 -1.00
CA SER A 86 -2.37 -4.90 -0.73
C SER A 86 -2.67 -4.21 0.61
N ASP A 87 -1.94 -4.58 1.67
CA ASP A 87 -2.16 -4.03 3.00
C ASP A 87 -1.74 -2.56 3.09
N ASP A 88 -0.65 -2.17 2.43
CA ASP A 88 -0.26 -0.76 2.31
C ASP A 88 -1.34 0.07 1.63
N LEU A 89 -1.83 -0.36 0.47
CA LEU A 89 -2.82 0.41 -0.29
C LEU A 89 -4.17 0.45 0.43
N GLY A 90 -4.53 -0.61 1.17
CA GLY A 90 -5.67 -0.61 2.08
C GLY A 90 -5.53 0.42 3.20
N LEU A 91 -4.37 0.43 3.88
CA LEU A 91 -4.08 1.39 4.96
C LEU A 91 -4.08 2.83 4.45
N ILE A 92 -3.48 3.09 3.29
CA ILE A 92 -3.49 4.37 2.61
C ILE A 92 -4.94 4.80 2.34
N ALA A 93 -5.72 3.98 1.64
CA ALA A 93 -7.10 4.31 1.29
C ALA A 93 -7.94 4.62 2.53
N LYS A 94 -7.77 3.84 3.60
CA LYS A 94 -8.49 4.03 4.86
C LYS A 94 -8.11 5.31 5.60
N ALA A 95 -6.82 5.68 5.61
CA ALA A 95 -6.38 6.94 6.19
C ALA A 95 -7.00 8.16 5.50
N PHE A 96 -7.01 8.12 4.16
CA PHE A 96 -7.61 9.17 3.32
C PHE A 96 -9.13 9.26 3.50
N ASP A 97 -9.83 8.12 3.55
CA ASP A 97 -11.28 8.05 3.79
C ASP A 97 -11.66 8.61 5.17
N SER A 98 -10.89 8.21 6.20
CA SER A 98 -11.04 8.67 7.58
C SER A 98 -10.58 10.12 7.81
N LYS A 99 -10.05 10.79 6.77
CA LYS A 99 -9.45 12.14 6.84
C LYS A 99 -8.45 12.27 7.98
N LEU A 100 -7.70 11.21 8.27
CA LEU A 100 -6.76 11.16 9.36
C LEU A 100 -5.36 11.38 8.80
N ALA A 101 -4.76 12.52 9.17
CA ALA A 101 -3.38 12.81 8.80
C ALA A 101 -2.45 11.85 9.54
N ASN A 102 -1.66 11.08 8.79
CA ASN A 102 -0.65 10.19 9.32
C ASN A 102 0.63 10.33 8.49
N ALA A 103 1.73 10.74 9.11
CA ALA A 103 2.99 11.02 8.41
C ALA A 103 3.62 9.76 7.79
N PHE A 104 3.47 8.60 8.44
CA PHE A 104 3.96 7.34 7.91
C PHE A 104 3.16 6.92 6.66
N VAL A 105 1.83 7.02 6.72
CA VAL A 105 0.97 6.72 5.56
C VAL A 105 1.24 7.67 4.39
N SER A 106 1.48 8.95 4.65
CA SER A 106 1.90 9.91 3.61
C SER A 106 3.23 9.50 2.96
N ARG A 107 4.20 8.99 3.74
CA ARG A 107 5.46 8.48 3.21
C ARG A 107 5.25 7.21 2.39
N LEU A 108 4.46 6.25 2.87
CA LEU A 108 4.09 5.04 2.12
C LEU A 108 3.52 5.42 0.75
N TRP A 109 2.53 6.32 0.73
CA TRP A 109 1.89 6.73 -0.52
C TRP A 109 2.87 7.42 -1.47
N ASN A 110 3.73 8.30 -0.95
CA ASN A 110 4.74 8.97 -1.77
C ASN A 110 5.76 8.00 -2.37
N SER A 111 6.16 6.93 -1.67
CA SER A 111 7.04 5.89 -2.23
C SER A 111 6.41 5.25 -3.47
N TYR A 112 5.15 4.82 -3.39
CA TYR A 112 4.45 4.24 -4.53
C TYR A 112 4.30 5.23 -5.70
N LEU A 113 3.95 6.50 -5.41
CA LEU A 113 3.88 7.54 -6.44
C LEU A 113 5.21 7.76 -7.16
N GLN A 114 6.34 7.54 -6.47
CA GLN A 114 7.69 7.63 -7.02
C GLN A 114 8.16 6.35 -7.70
N GLY A 115 7.32 5.31 -7.79
CA GLY A 115 7.70 4.03 -8.37
C GLY A 115 8.64 3.20 -7.47
N GLN A 116 8.53 3.35 -6.15
CA GLN A 116 9.40 2.68 -5.18
C GLN A 116 8.59 1.83 -4.21
N PHE A 117 9.07 0.62 -3.94
CA PHE A 117 8.54 -0.21 -2.86
C PHE A 117 9.00 0.36 -1.51
N PRO A 118 8.08 0.68 -0.57
CA PRO A 118 8.45 1.22 0.72
C PRO A 118 9.07 0.14 1.63
N LYS A 119 10.14 0.53 2.31
CA LYS A 119 10.94 -0.27 3.25
C LYS A 119 11.63 0.63 4.28
#